data_AF-A0A238FBQ2-F1
#
_entry.id   AF-A0A238FBQ2-F1
#
_cell.length_a   1.000
_cell.length_b   1.000
_cell.length_c   1.000
_cell.angle_alpha   90.00
_cell.angle_beta   90.00
_cell.angle_gamma   90.00
#
_symmetry.space_group_name_H-M   'P 1'
#
loop_
_entity.id
_entity.type
_entity.pdbx_description
1 polymer ?
#
loop_
_entity_poly.entity_id
_entity_poly.type
_entity_poly.pdbx_seq_one_letter_code
_entity_poly.pdbx_strand_id
1 'polypeptide(L)'
;MGLQVLVLKTWFTQGLSRHLAKSYGQFKSELIRRAVPANFVWTELKALHRLRQAPGHAINAFQDFSDQMRVLQMEIGFQVVSDQEIAKLVLLGTNPELCQILRTHVVLALAGWSDLSLKRLALNVPTPSTTNHENAGVSSDAPTEQPLEFDYQVFERIRHEEWSVIAQHHQAIALQVNALQQCPMHA
;
A
#
# COMPACT_ATOMS: atom_id res chain seq x y z
N MET A 1 -4.12 21.74 -13.20
CA MET A 1 -2.68 22.07 -13.29
C MET A 1 -2.37 23.50 -13.78
N GLY A 2 -3.15 24.11 -14.68
CA GLY A 2 -2.79 25.41 -15.29
C GLY A 2 -2.59 26.61 -14.33
N LEU A 3 -3.37 26.69 -13.25
CA LEU A 3 -3.33 27.84 -12.33
C LEU A 3 -2.06 27.88 -11.46
N GLN A 4 -1.60 26.73 -10.98
CA GLN A 4 -0.42 26.61 -10.12
C GLN A 4 0.86 26.89 -10.89
N VAL A 5 0.94 26.40 -12.14
CA VAL A 5 2.04 26.70 -13.07
C VAL A 5 2.09 28.20 -13.38
N LEU A 6 0.93 28.84 -13.60
CA LEU A 6 0.84 30.28 -13.83
C LEU A 6 1.34 31.09 -12.61
N VAL A 7 0.93 30.71 -11.39
CA VAL A 7 1.38 31.34 -10.15
C VAL A 7 2.89 31.23 -9.98
N LEU A 8 3.46 30.04 -10.23
CA LEU A 8 4.92 29.82 -10.15
C LEU A 8 5.68 30.65 -11.19
N LYS A 9 5.16 30.72 -12.43
CA LYS A 9 5.76 31.53 -13.51
C LYS A 9 5.76 33.02 -13.15
N THR A 10 4.66 33.53 -12.61
CA THR A 10 4.57 34.93 -12.15
C THR A 10 5.55 35.20 -11.01
N TRP A 11 5.62 34.30 -10.01
CA TRP A 11 6.58 34.43 -8.91
C TRP A 11 8.04 34.42 -9.39
N PHE A 12 8.37 33.57 -10.36
CA PHE A 12 9.73 33.51 -10.92
C PHE A 12 10.08 34.79 -11.68
N THR A 13 9.18 35.24 -12.56
CA THR A 13 9.41 36.44 -13.39
C THR A 13 9.50 37.72 -12.57
N GLN A 14 8.66 37.90 -11.54
CA GLN A 14 8.71 39.05 -10.63
C GLN A 14 9.99 39.11 -9.79
N GLY A 15 10.60 37.96 -9.51
CA GLY A 15 11.81 37.84 -8.69
C GLY A 15 13.07 37.47 -9.49
N LEU A 16 13.08 37.65 -10.81
CA LEU A 16 14.06 37.02 -11.70
C LEU A 16 15.52 37.23 -11.26
N SER A 17 15.94 38.49 -11.06
CA SER A 17 17.30 38.83 -10.63
C SER A 17 17.66 38.21 -9.28
N ARG A 18 16.71 38.20 -8.32
CA ARG A 18 16.87 37.59 -6.99
C ARG A 18 16.96 36.06 -7.08
N HIS A 19 16.24 35.43 -7.99
CA HIS A 19 16.28 33.97 -8.16
C HIS A 19 17.55 33.50 -8.87
N LEU A 20 18.00 34.25 -9.89
CA LEU A 20 19.25 33.96 -10.61
C LEU A 20 20.50 34.18 -9.72
N ALA A 21 20.42 35.04 -8.72
CA ALA A 21 21.51 35.26 -7.76
C ALA A 21 21.64 34.16 -6.69
N LYS A 22 20.66 33.24 -6.57
CA LYS A 22 20.70 32.15 -5.60
C LYS A 22 21.51 30.97 -6.13
N SER A 23 22.08 30.17 -5.22
CA SER A 23 22.58 28.85 -5.59
C SER A 23 21.42 27.95 -6.04
N TYR A 24 21.73 26.98 -6.90
CA TYR A 24 20.73 26.04 -7.41
C TYR A 24 19.96 25.33 -6.29
N GLY A 25 20.64 24.88 -5.22
CA GLY A 25 20.02 24.23 -4.08
C GLY A 25 19.02 25.13 -3.34
N GLN A 26 19.39 26.39 -3.11
CA GLN A 26 18.51 27.37 -2.47
C GLN A 26 17.28 27.66 -3.33
N PHE A 27 17.47 27.91 -4.63
CA PHE A 27 16.37 28.14 -5.55
C PHE A 27 15.43 26.93 -5.62
N LYS A 28 15.98 25.72 -5.77
CA LYS A 28 15.22 24.46 -5.80
C LYS A 28 14.38 24.29 -4.54
N SER A 29 14.95 24.55 -3.36
CA SER A 29 14.22 24.43 -2.08
C SER A 29 13.03 25.38 -2.00
N GLU A 30 13.17 26.62 -2.49
CA GLU A 30 12.10 27.62 -2.46
C GLU A 30 11.02 27.33 -3.50
N LEU A 31 11.44 26.86 -4.68
CA LEU A 31 10.53 26.38 -5.72
C LEU A 31 9.68 25.23 -5.20
N ILE A 32 10.28 24.21 -4.59
CA ILE A 32 9.55 23.06 -4.02
C ILE A 32 8.57 23.54 -2.94
N ARG A 33 9.00 24.39 -2.01
CA ARG A 33 8.13 24.92 -0.94
C ARG A 33 6.91 25.67 -1.48
N ARG A 34 7.02 26.31 -2.66
CA ARG A 34 5.89 27.00 -3.30
C ARG A 34 5.05 26.10 -4.19
N ALA A 35 5.68 25.14 -4.86
CA ALA A 35 5.02 24.23 -5.76
C ALA A 35 4.22 23.15 -5.01
N VAL A 36 4.72 22.68 -3.88
CA VAL A 36 4.10 21.61 -3.10
C VAL A 36 3.19 22.23 -2.03
N PRO A 37 1.89 21.89 -1.99
CA PRO A 37 0.99 22.34 -0.93
C PRO A 37 1.49 21.92 0.47
N ALA A 38 1.28 22.76 1.47
CA ALA A 38 1.72 22.48 2.85
C ALA A 38 1.11 21.18 3.42
N ASN A 39 -0.09 20.81 2.96
CA ASN A 39 -0.81 19.60 3.35
C ASN A 39 -0.62 18.43 2.38
N PHE A 40 0.34 18.49 1.46
CA PHE A 40 0.56 17.46 0.43
C PHE A 40 0.70 16.07 1.04
N VAL A 41 1.68 15.87 1.93
CA VAL A 41 1.95 14.56 2.57
C VAL A 41 0.70 14.02 3.28
N TRP A 42 -0.05 14.87 3.99
CA TRP A 42 -1.27 14.45 4.67
C TRP A 42 -2.38 14.04 3.69
N THR A 43 -2.50 14.76 2.59
CA THR A 43 -3.51 14.51 1.56
C THR A 43 -3.24 13.17 0.86
N GLU A 44 -2.00 12.96 0.44
CA GLU A 44 -1.60 11.72 -0.22
C GLU A 44 -1.63 10.52 0.73
N LEU A 45 -1.18 10.68 1.97
CA LEU A 45 -1.28 9.61 2.98
C LEU A 45 -2.75 9.22 3.23
N LYS A 46 -3.65 10.20 3.29
CA LYS A 46 -5.09 9.96 3.42
C LYS A 46 -5.67 9.27 2.19
N ALA A 47 -5.23 9.61 0.98
CA ALA A 47 -5.61 8.93 -0.25
C ALA A 47 -5.16 7.46 -0.21
N LEU A 48 -3.91 7.23 0.16
CA LEU A 48 -3.28 5.91 0.28
C LEU A 48 -4.02 5.02 1.30
N HIS A 49 -4.33 5.53 2.50
CA HIS A 49 -5.10 4.76 3.51
C HIS A 49 -6.54 4.46 3.09
N ARG A 50 -7.12 5.25 2.19
CA ARG A 50 -8.49 5.08 1.69
C ARG A 50 -8.58 4.27 0.42
N LEU A 51 -7.46 4.07 -0.27
CA LEU A 51 -7.42 3.32 -1.51
C LEU A 51 -7.83 1.87 -1.25
N ARG A 52 -8.75 1.37 -2.06
CA ARG A 52 -9.28 0.01 -1.99
C ARG A 52 -9.32 -0.55 -3.39
N GLN A 53 -9.11 -1.85 -3.51
CA GLN A 53 -9.36 -2.56 -4.75
C GLN A 53 -10.83 -2.40 -5.15
N ALA A 54 -11.07 -2.17 -6.43
CA ALA A 54 -12.44 -2.13 -6.95
C ALA A 54 -13.14 -3.48 -6.68
N PRO A 55 -14.43 -3.47 -6.31
CA PRO A 55 -15.18 -4.70 -6.09
C PRO A 55 -15.29 -5.55 -7.35
N GLY A 56 -15.39 -6.86 -7.18
CA GLY A 56 -15.47 -7.85 -8.28
C GLY A 56 -14.18 -8.64 -8.47
N HIS A 57 -14.11 -9.36 -9.60
CA HIS A 57 -13.05 -10.35 -9.89
C HIS A 57 -12.42 -10.12 -11.28
N ALA A 58 -12.42 -8.88 -11.77
CA ALA A 58 -11.72 -8.55 -13.01
C ALA A 58 -10.22 -8.79 -12.81
N ILE A 59 -9.59 -9.46 -13.78
CA ILE A 59 -8.16 -9.83 -13.72
C ILE A 59 -7.29 -8.60 -13.42
N ASN A 60 -7.59 -7.46 -14.04
CA ASN A 60 -6.79 -6.25 -13.90
C ASN A 60 -7.11 -5.42 -12.64
N ALA A 61 -8.22 -5.68 -11.95
CA ALA A 61 -8.67 -4.84 -10.82
C ALA A 61 -7.64 -4.79 -9.69
N PHE A 62 -6.93 -5.89 -9.49
CA PHE A 62 -5.86 -5.96 -8.50
C PHE A 62 -4.60 -5.21 -8.97
N GLN A 63 -4.18 -5.36 -10.23
CA GLN A 63 -3.01 -4.66 -10.79
C GLN A 63 -3.21 -3.15 -10.69
N ASP A 64 -4.35 -2.64 -11.13
CA ASP A 64 -4.66 -1.21 -11.10
C ASP A 64 -4.59 -0.65 -9.67
N PHE A 65 -5.05 -1.42 -8.68
CA PHE A 65 -4.96 -1.08 -7.27
C PHE A 65 -3.52 -1.09 -6.75
N SER A 66 -2.75 -2.14 -7.06
CA SER A 66 -1.35 -2.28 -6.63
C SER A 66 -0.49 -1.15 -7.20
N ASP A 67 -0.67 -0.84 -8.49
CA ASP A 67 0.06 0.22 -9.18
C ASP A 67 -0.26 1.59 -8.58
N GLN A 68 -1.53 1.87 -8.30
CA GLN A 68 -1.92 3.12 -7.62
C GLN A 68 -1.30 3.23 -6.22
N MET A 69 -1.27 2.15 -5.44
CA MET A 69 -0.60 2.12 -4.14
C MET A 69 0.89 2.46 -4.27
N ARG A 70 1.58 1.91 -5.27
CA ARG A 70 3.01 2.18 -5.53
C ARG A 70 3.26 3.60 -6.01
N VAL A 71 2.41 4.13 -6.89
CA VAL A 71 2.51 5.54 -7.34
C VAL A 71 2.40 6.47 -6.13
N LEU A 72 1.39 6.29 -5.28
CA LEU A 72 1.22 7.12 -4.08
C LEU A 72 2.40 6.99 -3.11
N GLN A 73 2.92 5.77 -2.90
CA GLN A 73 4.13 5.57 -2.08
C GLN A 73 5.33 6.32 -2.65
N MET A 74 5.50 6.32 -3.97
CA MET A 74 6.61 7.01 -4.65
C MET A 74 6.46 8.54 -4.61
N GLU A 75 5.23 9.06 -4.70
CA GLU A 75 4.93 10.49 -4.58
C GLU A 75 5.20 11.03 -3.17
N ILE A 76 4.87 10.26 -2.13
CA ILE A 76 5.12 10.63 -0.73
C ILE A 76 6.57 10.36 -0.33
N GLY A 77 7.15 9.27 -0.84
CA GLY A 77 8.51 8.81 -0.60
C GLY A 77 8.64 7.68 0.43
N PHE A 78 9.61 6.79 0.21
CA PHE A 78 9.89 5.61 1.03
C PHE A 78 10.25 5.92 2.49
N GLN A 79 10.74 7.12 2.79
CA GLN A 79 11.03 7.55 4.16
C GLN A 79 9.76 7.76 4.99
N VAL A 80 8.63 8.06 4.34
CA VAL A 80 7.33 8.27 4.99
C VAL A 80 6.54 6.98 5.02
N VAL A 81 6.52 6.23 3.91
CA VAL A 81 5.81 4.96 3.79
C VAL A 81 6.78 3.88 3.30
N SER A 82 7.18 3.01 4.22
CA SER A 82 8.06 1.89 3.91
C SER A 82 7.36 0.81 3.09
N ASP A 83 8.13 -0.07 2.47
CA ASP A 83 7.60 -1.23 1.76
C ASP A 83 6.79 -2.17 2.67
N GLN A 84 7.15 -2.24 3.95
CA GLN A 84 6.36 -3.00 4.92
C GLN A 84 5.00 -2.34 5.18
N GLU A 85 4.96 -1.01 5.27
CA GLU A 85 3.72 -0.29 5.54
C GLU A 85 2.79 -0.31 4.33
N ILE A 86 3.32 -0.13 3.12
CA ILE A 86 2.50 -0.26 1.91
C ILE A 86 1.94 -1.68 1.78
N ALA A 87 2.71 -2.70 2.15
CA ALA A 87 2.24 -4.08 2.14
C ALA A 87 1.06 -4.33 3.10
N LYS A 88 1.09 -3.76 4.31
CA LYS A 88 -0.06 -3.79 5.24
C LYS A 88 -1.29 -3.14 4.62
N LEU A 89 -1.11 -2.00 3.98
CA LEU A 89 -2.20 -1.24 3.40
C LEU A 89 -2.80 -1.94 2.18
N VAL A 90 -1.98 -2.64 1.38
CA VAL A 90 -2.47 -3.54 0.34
C VAL A 90 -3.29 -4.68 0.97
N LEU A 91 -2.79 -5.36 2.00
CA LEU A 91 -3.56 -6.42 2.67
C LEU A 91 -4.91 -5.90 3.20
N LEU A 92 -4.97 -4.69 3.73
CA LEU A 92 -6.20 -4.07 4.23
C LEU A 92 -7.14 -3.61 3.11
N GLY A 93 -6.59 -3.30 1.93
CA GLY A 93 -7.33 -2.72 0.82
C GLY A 93 -7.72 -3.69 -0.30
N THR A 94 -7.17 -4.91 -0.29
CA THR A 94 -7.39 -5.93 -1.31
C THR A 94 -8.69 -6.72 -1.10
N ASN A 95 -9.07 -7.52 -2.10
CA ASN A 95 -10.19 -8.44 -2.01
C ASN A 95 -10.10 -9.35 -0.76
N PRO A 96 -11.20 -9.59 -0.01
CA PRO A 96 -11.16 -10.39 1.22
C PRO A 96 -10.64 -11.82 1.05
N GLU A 97 -10.95 -12.48 -0.07
CA GLU A 97 -10.47 -13.84 -0.38
C GLU A 97 -8.95 -13.84 -0.54
N LEU A 98 -8.43 -12.92 -1.35
CA LEU A 98 -7.00 -12.73 -1.54
C LEU A 98 -6.30 -12.33 -0.23
N CYS A 99 -6.91 -11.44 0.56
CA CYS A 99 -6.38 -11.04 1.86
C CYS A 99 -6.18 -12.23 2.79
N GLN A 100 -7.15 -13.15 2.82
CA GLN A 100 -7.08 -14.34 3.67
C GLN A 100 -5.95 -15.30 3.24
N ILE A 101 -5.80 -15.52 1.93
CA ILE A 101 -4.72 -16.33 1.38
C ILE A 101 -3.37 -15.70 1.71
N LEU A 102 -3.21 -14.41 1.41
CA LEU A 102 -1.96 -13.70 1.64
C LEU A 102 -1.57 -13.65 3.12
N ARG A 103 -2.52 -13.48 4.03
CA ARG A 103 -2.22 -13.55 5.47
C ARG A 103 -1.61 -14.91 5.83
N THR A 104 -2.11 -15.99 5.23
CA THR A 104 -1.55 -17.33 5.43
C THR A 104 -0.12 -17.43 4.90
N HIS A 105 0.15 -16.93 3.69
CA HIS A 105 1.51 -16.91 3.14
C HIS A 105 2.47 -15.97 3.89
N VAL A 106 2.02 -14.78 4.29
CA VAL A 106 2.83 -13.78 5.00
C VAL A 106 3.19 -14.26 6.41
N VAL A 107 2.25 -14.91 7.12
CA VAL A 107 2.51 -15.53 8.43
C VAL A 107 3.50 -16.70 8.31
N LEU A 108 3.52 -17.40 7.17
CA LEU A 108 4.38 -18.57 6.96
C LEU A 108 5.76 -18.24 6.34
N ALA A 109 5.89 -17.16 5.56
CA ALA A 109 7.08 -16.93 4.72
C ALA A 109 7.80 -15.59 4.95
N LEU A 110 7.18 -14.58 5.56
CA LEU A 110 7.73 -13.21 5.66
C LEU A 110 8.04 -12.85 7.10
N ALA A 111 8.98 -13.59 7.70
CA ALA A 111 9.42 -13.57 9.10
C ALA A 111 9.91 -12.20 9.66
N GLY A 112 9.84 -11.12 8.89
CA GLY A 112 10.17 -9.74 9.31
C GLY A 112 9.02 -8.96 9.95
N TRP A 113 7.82 -9.55 10.10
CA TRP A 113 6.67 -8.87 10.71
C TRP A 113 6.55 -9.29 12.17
N SER A 114 7.06 -8.46 13.09
CA SER A 114 7.01 -8.80 14.52
C SER A 114 5.59 -9.11 14.99
N ASP A 115 5.48 -10.24 15.70
CA ASP A 115 4.33 -11.06 16.10
C ASP A 115 3.08 -10.35 16.66
N LEU A 116 3.14 -9.05 16.91
CA LEU A 116 2.06 -8.30 17.55
C LEU A 116 1.09 -7.64 16.58
N SER A 117 1.53 -7.29 15.36
CA SER A 117 0.70 -6.57 14.39
C SER A 117 -0.17 -7.52 13.57
N LEU A 118 0.41 -8.62 13.09
CA LEU A 118 -0.27 -9.64 12.29
C LEU A 118 -1.21 -10.51 13.12
N LYS A 119 -0.79 -10.92 14.32
CA LYS A 119 -1.67 -11.67 15.25
C LYS A 119 -2.91 -10.86 15.65
N ARG A 120 -2.78 -9.54 15.84
CA ARG A 120 -3.92 -8.64 16.07
C ARG A 120 -4.81 -8.49 14.84
N LEU A 121 -4.22 -8.38 13.65
CA LEU A 121 -4.95 -8.28 12.38
C LEU A 121 -5.66 -9.60 12.00
N ALA A 122 -5.09 -10.74 12.38
CA ALA A 122 -5.66 -12.06 12.18
C ALA A 122 -6.79 -12.39 13.17
N LEU A 123 -6.77 -11.80 14.38
CA LEU A 123 -7.72 -12.13 15.45
C LEU A 123 -8.91 -11.16 15.57
N ASN A 124 -8.95 -10.02 14.87
CA ASN A 124 -10.04 -9.01 14.98
C ASN A 124 -10.38 -8.58 16.43
N VAL A 125 -9.42 -8.55 17.36
CA VAL A 125 -9.69 -8.28 18.80
C VAL A 125 -9.53 -6.79 19.13
N PRO A 126 -10.54 -6.11 19.73
CA PRO A 126 -10.40 -4.77 20.28
C PRO A 126 -9.54 -4.75 21.54
N THR A 127 -8.74 -3.70 21.73
CA THR A 127 -7.81 -3.48 22.84
C THR A 127 -8.42 -3.67 24.23
N PRO A 128 -7.79 -4.44 25.14
CA PRO A 128 -7.89 -4.20 26.57
C PRO A 128 -6.76 -3.24 27.01
N SER A 129 -7.17 -2.28 27.82
CA SER A 129 -6.35 -1.28 28.51
C SER A 129 -5.21 -1.90 29.34
N THR A 130 -4.08 -1.20 29.30
CA THR A 130 -2.82 -1.48 29.99
C THR A 130 -3.00 -1.62 31.51
N THR A 131 -2.56 -2.74 32.09
CA THR A 131 -2.09 -2.77 33.48
C THR A 131 -1.11 -3.93 33.70
N ASN A 132 0.12 -3.55 34.03
CA ASN A 132 1.09 -4.18 34.94
C ASN A 132 1.79 -5.50 34.55
N HIS A 133 3.01 -5.32 34.03
CA HIS A 133 4.29 -5.78 34.57
C HIS A 133 4.26 -6.87 35.67
N GLU A 134 4.93 -8.00 35.42
CA GLU A 134 5.79 -8.68 36.40
C GLU A 134 6.78 -9.63 35.72
N ASN A 135 8.02 -9.59 36.20
CA ASN A 135 9.24 -10.16 35.62
C ASN A 135 9.34 -11.68 35.87
N ALA A 136 9.88 -12.42 34.91
CA ALA A 136 10.64 -13.64 35.20
C ALA A 136 11.71 -13.82 34.11
N GLY A 137 12.97 -13.65 34.51
CA GLY A 137 14.12 -13.77 33.64
C GLY A 137 14.43 -15.21 33.28
N VAL A 138 14.74 -15.42 32.01
CA VAL A 138 15.64 -16.48 31.54
C VAL A 138 16.46 -15.85 30.41
N SER A 139 17.75 -15.64 30.68
CA SER A 139 18.74 -15.29 29.68
C SER A 139 18.88 -16.47 28.72
N SER A 140 18.24 -16.38 27.56
CA SER A 140 18.50 -17.28 26.45
C SER A 140 19.46 -16.56 25.51
N ASP A 141 20.67 -17.08 25.36
CA ASP A 141 21.55 -16.84 24.22
C ASP A 141 20.83 -17.35 22.96
N ALA A 142 19.85 -16.59 22.49
CA ALA A 142 19.28 -16.78 21.17
C ALA A 142 20.28 -16.20 20.17
N PRO A 143 20.55 -16.87 19.03
CA PRO A 143 21.27 -16.22 17.96
C PRO A 143 20.50 -14.95 17.65
N THR A 144 21.21 -13.82 17.57
CA THR A 144 20.65 -12.56 17.09
C THR A 144 20.26 -12.78 15.63
N GLU A 145 19.13 -13.43 15.40
CA GLU A 145 18.48 -13.49 14.11
C GLU A 145 18.17 -12.04 13.77
N GLN A 146 19.00 -11.46 12.91
CA GLN A 146 18.67 -10.19 12.29
C GLN A 146 17.26 -10.34 11.71
N PRO A 147 16.35 -9.39 11.96
CA PRO A 147 15.00 -9.47 11.41
C PRO A 147 15.14 -9.68 9.91
N LEU A 148 14.56 -10.77 9.40
CA LEU A 148 14.56 -11.07 7.97
C LEU A 148 14.02 -9.83 7.25
N GLU A 149 14.85 -9.18 6.44
CA GLU A 149 14.46 -7.96 5.74
C GLU A 149 13.24 -8.28 4.87
N PHE A 150 12.21 -7.44 4.99
CA PHE A 150 10.96 -7.67 4.29
C PHE A 150 11.17 -7.42 2.79
N ASP A 151 11.04 -8.48 1.99
CA ASP A 151 11.14 -8.40 0.53
C ASP A 151 9.77 -8.12 -0.11
N TYR A 152 9.60 -6.88 -0.57
CA TYR A 152 8.39 -6.45 -1.26
C TYR A 152 8.16 -7.17 -2.59
N GLN A 153 9.23 -7.54 -3.31
CA GLN A 153 9.11 -8.19 -4.61
C GLN A 153 8.57 -9.61 -4.47
N VAL A 154 8.99 -10.33 -3.43
CA VAL A 154 8.40 -11.63 -3.08
C VAL A 154 6.93 -11.45 -2.71
N PHE A 155 6.61 -10.43 -1.91
CA PHE A 155 5.23 -10.14 -1.53
C PHE A 155 4.35 -9.79 -2.74
N GLU A 156 4.82 -9.00 -3.69
CA GLU A 156 4.10 -8.69 -4.94
C GLU A 156 3.90 -9.92 -5.82
N ARG A 157 4.94 -10.76 -5.98
CA ARG A 157 4.85 -11.95 -6.84
C ARG A 157 3.77 -12.90 -6.36
N ILE A 158 3.82 -13.29 -5.08
CA ILE A 158 2.82 -14.20 -4.48
C ILE A 158 1.41 -13.62 -4.68
N ARG A 159 1.28 -12.31 -4.48
CA ARG A 159 0.01 -11.61 -4.63
C ARG A 159 -0.56 -11.65 -6.04
N HIS A 160 0.28 -11.43 -7.05
CA HIS A 160 -0.14 -11.52 -8.43
C HIS A 160 -0.53 -12.94 -8.83
N GLU A 161 0.23 -13.94 -8.40
CA GLU A 161 -0.05 -15.35 -8.66
C GLU A 161 -1.41 -15.75 -8.06
N GLU A 162 -1.63 -15.46 -6.78
CA GLU A 162 -2.88 -15.80 -6.08
C GLU A 162 -4.09 -15.06 -6.65
N TRP A 163 -3.95 -13.77 -7.00
CA TRP A 163 -5.05 -13.04 -7.63
C TRP A 163 -5.43 -13.62 -8.99
N SER A 164 -4.45 -14.03 -9.80
CA SER A 164 -4.68 -14.63 -11.10
C SER A 164 -5.53 -15.90 -10.96
N VAL A 165 -5.23 -16.75 -9.98
CA VAL A 165 -5.99 -17.97 -9.68
C VAL A 165 -7.43 -17.64 -9.28
N ILE A 166 -7.62 -16.69 -8.36
CA ILE A 166 -8.96 -16.25 -7.92
C ILE A 166 -9.76 -15.71 -9.12
N ALA A 167 -9.20 -14.76 -9.87
CA ALA A 167 -9.89 -14.11 -10.98
C ALA A 167 -10.29 -15.12 -12.06
N GLN A 168 -9.40 -16.06 -12.42
CA GLN A 168 -9.70 -17.13 -13.38
C GLN A 168 -10.82 -18.06 -12.88
N HIS A 169 -10.78 -18.45 -11.61
CA HIS A 169 -11.80 -19.31 -11.02
C HIS A 169 -13.19 -18.65 -11.06
N HIS A 170 -13.30 -17.38 -10.64
CA HIS A 170 -14.55 -16.63 -10.69
C HIS A 170 -15.04 -16.40 -12.13
N GLN A 171 -14.13 -16.19 -13.08
CA GLN A 171 -14.48 -16.08 -14.50
C GLN A 171 -15.04 -17.40 -15.04
N ALA A 172 -14.45 -18.54 -14.69
CA ALA A 172 -14.94 -19.85 -15.11
C ALA A 172 -16.35 -20.13 -14.56
N ILE A 173 -16.60 -19.79 -13.29
CA ILE A 173 -17.93 -19.90 -12.68
C ILE A 173 -18.94 -19.01 -13.42
N ALA A 174 -18.59 -17.74 -13.69
CA ALA A 174 -19.48 -16.83 -14.39
C ALA A 174 -19.87 -17.36 -15.78
N LEU A 175 -18.93 -17.97 -16.52
CA LEU A 175 -19.21 -18.60 -17.81
C LEU A 175 -20.15 -19.79 -17.68
N GLN A 176 -19.95 -20.66 -16.69
CA GLN A 176 -20.82 -21.80 -16.44
C GLN A 176 -22.25 -21.37 -16.07
N VAL A 177 -22.39 -20.38 -15.19
CA VAL A 177 -23.70 -19.83 -14.80
C VAL A 177 -24.42 -19.23 -16.00
N ASN A 178 -23.71 -18.46 -16.84
CA ASN A 178 -24.29 -17.88 -18.05
C ASN A 178 -24.73 -18.98 -19.04
N ALA A 179 -23.94 -20.04 -19.22
CA ALA A 179 -24.30 -21.16 -20.09
C ALA A 179 -25.56 -21.89 -19.61
N LEU A 180 -25.70 -22.09 -18.29
CA LEU A 180 -26.90 -22.69 -17.69
C LEU A 180 -28.15 -21.80 -17.86
N GLN A 181 -28.00 -20.48 -17.79
CA GLN A 181 -29.10 -19.54 -17.98
C GLN A 181 -29.54 -19.40 -19.45
N GLN A 182 -28.63 -19.64 -20.40
CA GLN A 182 -28.93 -19.60 -21.83
C GLN A 182 -29.50 -20.92 -22.38
N CYS A 183 -29.45 -22.00 -21.60
CA CYS A 183 -30.13 -23.24 -21.95
C CYS A 183 -31.65 -22.99 -21.89
N PRO A 184 -32.38 -23.00 -23.03
CA PRO A 184 -33.82 -22.88 -22.98
C PRO A 184 -34.34 -24.09 -22.22
N MET A 185 -35.19 -23.87 -21.21
CA MET A 185 -36.07 -24.94 -20.72
C MET A 185 -37.01 -25.33 -21.87
N HIS A 186 -36.53 -26.18 -22.77
CA HIS A 186 -37.38 -26.90 -23.71
C HIS A 186 -38.13 -27.96 -22.90
N ALA A 187 -39.31 -27.57 -22.42
CA ALA A 187 -40.39 -28.46 -22.07
C ALA A 187 -41.16 -28.86 -23.34
#